data_AF-A0A858SPQ6-F1
#
_entry.id   AF-A0A858SPQ6-F1
#
_cell.length_a   1.000
_cell.length_b   1.000
_cell.length_c   1.000
_cell.angle_alpha   90.00
_cell.angle_beta   90.00
_cell.angle_gamma   90.00
#
_symmetry.space_group_name_H-M   'P 1'
#
loop_
_entity.id
_entity.type
_entity.pdbx_description
1 polymer ?
#
loop_
_entity_poly.entity_id
_entity_poly.type
_entity_poly.pdbx_seq_one_letter_code
_entity_poly.pdbx_strand_id
1 'polypeptide(L)'
;MAVTDKGRVAGKTAVITGGAAGIGRASSLMFAREGARVVIIDINEQAALETVEMVREAGGTAHFFKADVSKSAQVDAAFDAIRSEVCGYDILFNHAGTIIVKPLHETTEDDYDRLMDVNVRSAFLVCRRALPEMVANGGGSVVITASIASELGYALESLYCMTKGAVLQLSRAIAVEYREQGIRCNAVCPGFVKTAHGLREIAELDAAGQTWEDGDLAATQGRICEPEEVASAALYLASDDASFINGMALYVDNGWYTRG
;
A
#
# COMPACT_ATOMS: atom_id res chain seq x y z
N MET A 1 -2.66 17.50 23.79
CA MET A 1 -1.38 16.79 23.60
C MET A 1 -0.50 17.69 22.77
N ALA A 2 0.73 17.95 23.21
CA ALA A 2 1.65 18.80 22.46
C ALA A 2 1.88 18.16 21.09
N VAL A 3 1.62 18.92 20.01
CA VAL A 3 2.20 18.61 18.71
C VAL A 3 3.70 18.67 18.95
N THR A 4 4.34 17.51 19.05
CA THR A 4 5.78 17.47 19.22
C THR A 4 6.38 18.06 17.94
N ASP A 5 7.37 18.92 18.09
CA ASP A 5 8.19 19.52 17.01
C ASP A 5 8.98 18.47 16.18
N LYS A 6 8.61 17.20 16.32
CA LYS A 6 9.18 16.01 15.70
C LYS A 6 8.04 15.35 14.94
N GLY A 7 8.21 15.15 13.63
CA GLY A 7 7.20 14.58 12.74
C GLY A 7 6.58 13.28 13.24
N ARG A 8 5.42 12.92 12.69
CA ARG A 8 4.51 11.87 13.21
C ARG A 8 5.11 10.46 13.28
N VAL A 9 6.20 10.24 12.55
CA VAL A 9 6.96 8.98 12.50
C VAL A 9 8.46 9.21 12.72
N ALA A 10 8.81 10.30 13.41
CA ALA A 10 10.19 10.69 13.66
C ALA A 10 10.98 9.58 14.36
N GLY A 11 12.12 9.21 13.76
CA GLY A 11 13.02 8.18 14.28
C GLY A 11 12.58 6.75 13.98
N LYS A 12 11.43 6.54 13.32
CA LYS A 12 10.98 5.22 12.85
C LYS A 12 11.57 4.90 11.49
N THR A 13 11.72 3.61 11.18
CA THR A 13 12.05 3.13 9.85
C THR A 13 10.79 2.53 9.19
N ALA A 14 10.48 3.00 7.99
CA ALA A 14 9.30 2.59 7.22
C ALA A 14 9.68 1.86 5.92
N VAL A 15 9.31 0.58 5.84
CA VAL A 15 9.44 -0.23 4.62
C VAL A 15 8.19 -0.05 3.76
N ILE A 16 8.35 0.35 2.51
CA ILE A 16 7.28 0.62 1.56
C ILE A 16 7.50 -0.23 0.31
N THR A 17 6.62 -1.20 0.07
CA THR A 17 6.63 -1.97 -1.18
C THR A 17 5.92 -1.20 -2.28
N GLY A 18 6.44 -1.21 -3.51
CA GLY A 18 5.88 -0.37 -4.58
C GLY A 18 6.14 1.12 -4.36
N GLY A 19 7.17 1.48 -3.59
CA GLY A 19 7.46 2.86 -3.18
C GLY A 19 8.04 3.75 -4.29
N ALA A 20 8.26 3.23 -5.50
CA ALA A 20 8.92 3.97 -6.58
C ALA A 20 8.00 4.94 -7.34
N ALA A 21 6.66 4.78 -7.27
CA ALA A 21 5.72 5.58 -8.06
C ALA A 21 4.35 5.72 -7.38
N GLY A 22 3.49 6.59 -7.93
CA GLY A 22 2.10 6.74 -7.52
C GLY A 22 1.93 7.01 -6.01
N ILE A 23 1.00 6.29 -5.39
CA ILE A 23 0.74 6.37 -3.94
C ILE A 23 1.98 5.94 -3.14
N GLY A 24 2.70 4.91 -3.57
CA GLY A 24 3.93 4.47 -2.92
C GLY A 24 4.99 5.58 -2.85
N ARG A 25 5.25 6.29 -3.95
CA ARG A 25 6.17 7.44 -3.98
C ARG A 25 5.67 8.58 -3.10
N ALA A 26 4.37 8.91 -3.18
CA ALA A 26 3.77 9.95 -2.34
C ALA A 26 3.94 9.62 -0.84
N SER A 27 3.74 8.34 -0.47
CA SER A 27 4.00 7.83 0.88
C SER A 27 5.48 7.89 1.25
N SER A 28 6.41 7.48 0.38
CA SER A 28 7.85 7.59 0.64
C SER A 28 8.28 9.03 0.93
N LEU A 29 7.83 9.98 0.14
CA LEU A 29 8.13 11.39 0.35
C LEU A 29 7.49 11.93 1.64
N MET A 30 6.23 11.58 1.89
CA MET A 30 5.50 12.06 3.06
C MET A 30 6.06 11.48 4.37
N PHE A 31 6.34 10.19 4.43
CA PHE A 31 6.89 9.54 5.61
C PHE A 31 8.28 10.08 5.93
N ALA A 32 9.11 10.32 4.92
CA ALA A 32 10.42 10.95 5.10
C ALA A 32 10.31 12.39 5.65
N ARG A 33 9.38 13.20 5.11
CA ARG A 33 9.09 14.55 5.64
C ARG A 33 8.63 14.53 7.10
N GLU A 34 7.96 13.46 7.51
CA GLU A 34 7.49 13.24 8.88
C GLU A 34 8.52 12.52 9.77
N GLY A 35 9.77 12.46 9.30
CA GLY A 35 10.94 12.06 10.08
C GLY A 35 11.26 10.56 10.06
N ALA A 36 10.62 9.77 9.20
CA ALA A 36 10.98 8.38 9.03
C ALA A 36 12.24 8.21 8.17
N ARG A 37 13.02 7.16 8.47
CA ARG A 37 13.94 6.58 7.49
C ARG A 37 13.13 5.68 6.56
N VAL A 38 13.15 5.95 5.27
CA VAL A 38 12.32 5.24 4.29
C VAL A 38 13.12 4.15 3.60
N VAL A 39 12.52 2.98 3.46
CA VAL A 39 13.07 1.85 2.72
C VAL A 39 12.10 1.52 1.60
N ILE A 40 12.55 1.65 0.36
CA ILE A 40 11.75 1.38 -0.83
C ILE A 40 12.09 -0.01 -1.35
N ILE A 41 11.08 -0.87 -1.45
CA ILE A 41 11.20 -2.15 -2.17
C ILE A 41 10.40 -2.03 -3.47
N ASP A 42 11.06 -2.15 -4.61
CA ASP A 42 10.41 -2.03 -5.92
C ASP A 42 11.14 -2.86 -6.99
N ILE A 43 10.41 -3.20 -8.06
CA ILE A 43 10.97 -3.86 -9.23
C ILE A 43 11.59 -2.83 -10.20
N ASN A 44 11.06 -1.60 -10.22
CA ASN A 44 11.53 -0.53 -11.08
C ASN A 44 12.67 0.26 -10.40
N GLU A 45 13.89 -0.19 -10.66
CA GLU A 45 15.12 0.39 -10.12
C GLU A 45 15.28 1.88 -10.44
N GLN A 46 15.03 2.29 -11.68
CA GLN A 46 15.21 3.69 -12.06
C GLN A 46 14.24 4.61 -11.30
N ALA A 47 12.94 4.28 -11.30
CA ALA A 47 11.94 5.06 -10.60
C ALA A 47 12.13 5.06 -9.07
N ALA A 48 12.67 3.97 -8.51
CA ALA A 48 12.98 3.88 -7.09
C ALA A 48 14.16 4.77 -6.72
N LEU A 49 15.23 4.76 -7.52
CA LEU A 49 16.40 5.64 -7.33
C LEU A 49 16.01 7.12 -7.45
N GLU A 50 15.15 7.49 -8.41
CA GLU A 50 14.59 8.84 -8.48
C GLU A 50 13.87 9.23 -7.19
N THR A 51 13.06 8.32 -6.63
CA THR A 51 12.34 8.58 -5.37
C THR A 51 13.30 8.73 -4.19
N VAL A 52 14.37 7.92 -4.14
CA VAL A 52 15.43 8.04 -3.13
C VAL A 52 16.10 9.41 -3.20
N GLU A 53 16.43 9.89 -4.40
CA GLU A 53 17.03 11.21 -4.57
C GLU A 53 16.07 12.33 -4.16
N MET A 54 14.79 12.26 -4.54
CA MET A 54 13.77 13.23 -4.09
C MET A 54 13.66 13.29 -2.56
N VAL A 55 13.74 12.14 -1.87
CA VAL A 55 13.75 12.10 -0.40
C VAL A 55 15.01 12.78 0.16
N ARG A 56 16.18 12.50 -0.42
CA ARG A 56 17.47 13.06 0.02
C ARG A 56 17.54 14.57 -0.21
N GLU A 57 17.08 15.06 -1.36
CA GLU A 57 16.98 16.49 -1.68
C GLU A 57 16.07 17.24 -0.71
N ALA A 58 15.02 16.58 -0.21
CA ALA A 58 14.15 17.11 0.84
C ALA A 58 14.72 16.99 2.26
N GLY A 59 15.97 16.52 2.43
CA GLY A 59 16.64 16.36 3.72
C GLY A 59 16.29 15.08 4.48
N GLY A 60 15.56 14.15 3.86
CA GLY A 60 15.21 12.86 4.45
C GLY A 60 16.25 11.77 4.20
N THR A 61 16.01 10.59 4.76
CA THR A 61 16.85 9.40 4.51
C THR A 61 16.06 8.33 3.79
N ALA A 62 16.58 7.83 2.67
CA ALA A 62 15.99 6.74 1.92
C ALA A 62 17.01 5.70 1.45
N HIS A 63 16.58 4.44 1.45
CA HIS A 63 17.28 3.27 0.90
C HIS A 63 16.40 2.57 -0.12
N PHE A 64 17.01 1.91 -1.09
CA PHE A 64 16.31 1.13 -2.12
C PHE A 64 16.84 -0.29 -2.16
N PHE A 65 15.92 -1.26 -2.24
CA PHE A 65 16.20 -2.66 -2.48
C PHE A 65 15.36 -3.18 -3.64
N LYS A 66 16.01 -3.68 -4.69
CA LYS A 66 15.33 -4.22 -5.86
C LYS A 66 14.74 -5.60 -5.56
N ALA A 67 13.43 -5.74 -5.65
CA ALA A 67 12.77 -7.03 -5.55
C ALA A 67 11.41 -7.05 -6.25
N ASP A 68 11.11 -8.18 -6.91
CA ASP A 68 9.75 -8.59 -7.21
C ASP A 68 9.16 -9.25 -5.95
N VAL A 69 8.24 -8.54 -5.31
CA VAL A 69 7.60 -8.99 -4.07
C VAL A 69 6.71 -10.21 -4.24
N SER A 70 6.40 -10.64 -5.46
CA SER A 70 5.73 -11.92 -5.72
C SER A 70 6.66 -13.14 -5.58
N LYS A 71 7.97 -12.93 -5.45
CA LYS A 71 9.00 -13.99 -5.40
C LYS A 71 9.61 -14.08 -4.00
N SER A 72 9.35 -15.19 -3.29
CA SER A 72 9.82 -15.40 -1.91
C SER A 72 11.31 -15.14 -1.73
N ALA A 73 12.16 -15.71 -2.61
CA ALA A 73 13.61 -15.56 -2.50
C ALA A 73 14.08 -14.09 -2.62
N GLN A 74 13.39 -13.27 -3.41
CA GLN A 74 13.73 -11.85 -3.55
C GLN A 74 13.25 -11.05 -2.34
N VAL A 75 12.07 -11.37 -1.80
CA VAL A 75 11.57 -10.79 -0.54
C VAL A 75 12.53 -11.10 0.61
N ASP A 76 12.92 -12.36 0.77
CA ASP A 76 13.84 -12.78 1.82
C ASP A 76 15.19 -12.05 1.73
N ALA A 77 15.77 -12.00 0.52
CA ALA A 77 17.02 -11.28 0.26
C ALA A 77 16.91 -9.77 0.55
N ALA A 78 15.81 -9.12 0.15
CA ALA A 78 15.59 -7.71 0.43
C ALA A 78 15.52 -7.43 1.94
N PHE A 79 14.74 -8.21 2.70
CA PHE A 79 14.64 -8.03 4.14
C PHE A 79 15.93 -8.40 4.90
N ASP A 80 16.71 -9.37 4.41
CA ASP A 80 18.04 -9.65 4.96
C ASP A 80 18.99 -8.46 4.78
N ALA A 81 18.96 -7.83 3.59
CA ALA A 81 19.74 -6.64 3.32
C ALA A 81 19.29 -5.44 4.17
N ILE A 82 17.97 -5.20 4.29
CA ILE A 82 17.40 -4.16 5.16
C ILE A 82 17.88 -4.31 6.60
N ARG A 83 17.82 -5.54 7.15
CA ARG A 83 18.30 -5.81 8.51
C ARG A 83 19.79 -5.48 8.66
N SER A 84 20.61 -5.78 7.65
CA SER A 84 22.05 -5.54 7.69
C SER A 84 22.45 -4.06 7.50
N GLU A 85 21.74 -3.32 6.65
CA GLU A 85 22.12 -1.96 6.23
C GLU A 85 21.37 -0.85 6.97
N VAL A 86 20.13 -1.12 7.39
CA VAL A 86 19.21 -0.10 7.95
C VAL A 86 18.98 -0.30 9.46
N CYS A 87 19.30 -1.49 9.97
CA CYS A 87 19.17 -1.89 11.38
C CYS A 87 17.71 -1.94 11.89
N GLY A 88 16.82 -2.53 11.10
CA GLY A 88 15.44 -2.86 11.49
C GLY A 88 14.37 -1.89 10.98
N TYR A 89 13.11 -2.19 11.30
CA TYR A 89 11.95 -1.42 10.86
C TYR A 89 10.78 -1.48 11.86
N ASP A 90 10.03 -0.38 11.91
CA ASP A 90 8.87 -0.19 12.79
C ASP A 90 7.56 -0.20 12.01
N ILE A 91 7.63 0.20 10.74
CA ILE A 91 6.47 0.37 9.88
C ILE A 91 6.65 -0.46 8.60
N LEU A 92 5.59 -1.16 8.21
CA LEU A 92 5.45 -1.77 6.89
C LEU A 92 4.23 -1.17 6.21
N PHE A 93 4.44 -0.44 5.11
CA PHE A 93 3.38 -0.12 4.15
C PHE A 93 3.44 -1.10 2.98
N ASN A 94 2.61 -2.14 3.06
CA ASN A 94 2.49 -3.18 2.05
C ASN A 94 1.54 -2.70 0.94
N HIS A 95 2.12 -2.04 -0.06
CA HIS A 95 1.39 -1.26 -1.04
C HIS A 95 1.43 -1.84 -2.47
N ALA A 96 2.49 -2.54 -2.84
CA ALA A 96 2.64 -3.12 -4.18
C ALA A 96 1.40 -3.89 -4.65
N GLY A 97 0.95 -3.62 -5.87
CA GLY A 97 -0.23 -4.24 -6.45
C GLY A 97 -0.44 -3.81 -7.90
N THR A 98 -1.35 -4.51 -8.59
CA THR A 98 -1.75 -4.21 -9.97
C THR A 98 -3.23 -4.56 -10.19
N ILE A 99 -3.78 -4.10 -11.31
CA ILE A 99 -5.11 -4.47 -11.82
C ILE A 99 -5.03 -5.02 -13.25
N ILE A 100 -6.02 -5.85 -13.60
CA ILE A 100 -6.36 -6.25 -14.96
C ILE A 100 -7.85 -5.94 -15.15
N VAL A 101 -8.18 -5.11 -16.14
CA VAL A 101 -9.57 -4.81 -16.53
C VAL A 101 -10.00 -5.81 -17.61
N LYS A 102 -10.88 -6.75 -17.24
CA LYS A 102 -11.39 -7.80 -18.12
C LYS A 102 -12.66 -8.46 -17.54
N PRO A 103 -13.69 -8.79 -18.35
CA PRO A 103 -14.83 -9.54 -17.84
C PRO A 103 -14.40 -10.94 -17.39
N LEU A 104 -14.97 -11.43 -16.28
CA LEU A 104 -14.53 -12.67 -15.62
C LEU A 104 -14.46 -13.89 -16.56
N HIS A 105 -15.47 -14.07 -17.41
CA HIS A 105 -15.53 -15.22 -18.32
C HIS A 105 -14.51 -15.18 -19.46
N GLU A 106 -13.80 -14.06 -19.65
CA GLU A 106 -12.69 -13.91 -20.61
C GLU A 106 -11.32 -13.92 -19.92
N THR A 107 -11.27 -13.91 -18.59
CA THR A 107 -10.00 -14.01 -17.85
C THR A 107 -9.36 -15.38 -18.02
N THR A 108 -8.04 -15.40 -18.18
CA THR A 108 -7.25 -16.63 -18.31
C THR A 108 -6.69 -17.08 -16.96
N GLU A 109 -6.18 -18.31 -16.91
CA GLU A 109 -5.40 -18.79 -15.75
C GLU A 109 -4.15 -17.92 -15.53
N ASP A 110 -3.52 -17.43 -16.59
CA ASP A 110 -2.38 -16.51 -16.49
C ASP A 110 -2.77 -15.15 -15.87
N ASP A 111 -3.97 -14.62 -16.19
CA ASP A 111 -4.49 -13.39 -15.56
C ASP A 111 -4.73 -13.61 -14.06
N TYR A 112 -5.32 -14.76 -13.71
CA TYR A 112 -5.53 -15.18 -12.32
C TYR A 112 -4.22 -15.29 -11.57
N ASP A 113 -3.26 -16.07 -12.09
CA ASP A 113 -1.96 -16.28 -11.47
C ASP A 113 -1.23 -14.95 -11.30
N ARG A 114 -1.23 -14.08 -12.32
CA ARG A 114 -0.60 -12.77 -12.23
C ARG A 114 -1.19 -11.90 -11.12
N LEU A 115 -2.52 -11.79 -11.03
CA LEU A 115 -3.16 -10.96 -9.98
C LEU A 115 -2.99 -11.57 -8.59
N MET A 116 -3.13 -12.89 -8.46
CA MET A 116 -2.91 -13.57 -7.19
C MET A 116 -1.46 -13.46 -6.73
N ASP A 117 -0.49 -13.56 -7.64
CA ASP A 117 0.94 -13.40 -7.37
C ASP A 117 1.27 -12.00 -6.88
N VAL A 118 0.83 -10.97 -7.63
CA VAL A 118 1.21 -9.58 -7.38
C VAL A 118 0.43 -8.96 -6.24
N ASN A 119 -0.84 -9.31 -6.03
CA ASN A 119 -1.66 -8.68 -4.99
C ASN A 119 -1.73 -9.50 -3.70
N VAL A 120 -1.89 -10.83 -3.80
CA VAL A 120 -2.18 -11.69 -2.63
C VAL A 120 -0.91 -12.34 -2.09
N ARG A 121 -0.17 -13.05 -2.96
CA ARG A 121 1.06 -13.75 -2.56
C ARG A 121 2.10 -12.76 -2.07
N SER A 122 2.28 -11.64 -2.77
CA SER A 122 3.22 -10.60 -2.34
C SER A 122 2.88 -10.06 -0.96
N ALA A 123 1.59 -9.76 -0.70
CA ALA A 123 1.15 -9.25 0.58
C ALA A 123 1.46 -10.23 1.70
N PHE A 124 1.15 -11.52 1.47
CA PHE A 124 1.50 -12.61 2.37
C PHE A 124 3.01 -12.73 2.61
N LEU A 125 3.83 -12.78 1.56
CA LEU A 125 5.28 -12.98 1.67
C LEU A 125 5.94 -11.85 2.45
N VAL A 126 5.60 -10.61 2.13
CA VAL A 126 6.13 -9.41 2.77
C VAL A 126 5.72 -9.36 4.23
N CYS A 127 4.44 -9.60 4.56
CA CYS A 127 4.01 -9.66 5.97
C CYS A 127 4.68 -10.81 6.72
N ARG A 128 4.72 -12.02 6.14
CA ARG A 128 5.38 -13.19 6.74
C ARG A 128 6.85 -12.92 7.05
N ARG A 129 7.56 -12.20 6.19
CA ARG A 129 8.96 -11.86 6.41
C ARG A 129 9.13 -10.71 7.40
N ALA A 130 8.20 -9.76 7.43
CA ALA A 130 8.27 -8.57 8.27
C ALA A 130 7.95 -8.85 9.75
N LEU A 131 6.87 -9.60 10.00
CA LEU A 131 6.26 -9.77 11.33
C LEU A 131 7.20 -10.38 12.39
N PRO A 132 8.03 -11.40 12.12
CA PRO A 132 8.91 -11.98 13.15
C PRO A 132 9.86 -10.97 13.78
N GLU A 133 10.37 -10.03 12.99
CA GLU A 133 11.27 -8.98 13.48
C GLU A 133 10.50 -7.91 14.28
N MET A 134 9.31 -7.52 13.82
CA MET A 134 8.43 -6.63 14.60
C MET A 134 8.06 -7.23 15.96
N VAL A 135 7.77 -8.53 16.02
CA VAL A 135 7.52 -9.24 17.28
C VAL A 135 8.76 -9.18 18.19
N ALA A 136 9.95 -9.44 17.64
CA ALA A 136 11.20 -9.38 18.41
C ALA A 136 11.52 -7.97 18.92
N ASN A 137 11.13 -6.94 18.16
CA ASN A 137 11.35 -5.52 18.50
C ASN A 137 10.28 -4.95 19.44
N GLY A 138 9.27 -5.75 19.82
CA GLY A 138 8.22 -5.34 20.76
C GLY A 138 7.02 -4.63 20.14
N GLY A 139 6.87 -4.67 18.82
CA GLY A 139 5.71 -4.15 18.12
C GLY A 139 6.02 -3.51 16.77
N GLY A 140 4.98 -2.92 16.18
CA GLY A 140 5.09 -2.25 14.89
C GLY A 140 3.74 -1.85 14.31
N SER A 141 3.76 -1.18 13.17
CA SER A 141 2.57 -0.84 12.41
C SER A 141 2.63 -1.36 10.98
N VAL A 142 1.64 -2.17 10.62
CA VAL A 142 1.43 -2.66 9.27
C VAL A 142 0.24 -1.91 8.67
N VAL A 143 0.42 -1.36 7.48
CA VAL A 143 -0.63 -0.80 6.65
C VAL A 143 -0.65 -1.57 5.34
N ILE A 144 -1.80 -2.13 4.98
CA ILE A 144 -1.98 -2.85 3.71
C ILE A 144 -2.81 -1.99 2.76
N THR A 145 -2.41 -1.89 1.49
CA THR A 145 -3.26 -1.25 0.47
C THR A 145 -4.28 -2.24 -0.06
N ALA A 146 -5.50 -2.13 0.46
CA ALA A 146 -6.68 -2.80 -0.02
C ALA A 146 -7.33 -1.97 -1.15
N SER A 147 -8.66 -1.89 -1.22
CA SER A 147 -9.41 -1.03 -2.14
C SER A 147 -10.87 -0.93 -1.67
N ILE A 148 -11.63 0.04 -2.18
CA ILE A 148 -13.10 -0.05 -2.14
C ILE A 148 -13.62 -1.37 -2.74
N ALA A 149 -12.88 -1.97 -3.69
CA ALA A 149 -13.15 -3.28 -4.29
C ALA A 149 -12.99 -4.47 -3.33
N SER A 150 -12.52 -4.24 -2.10
CA SER A 150 -12.47 -5.28 -1.07
C SER A 150 -13.85 -5.67 -0.55
N GLU A 151 -14.83 -4.76 -0.62
CA GLU A 151 -16.18 -4.97 -0.09
C GLU A 151 -17.28 -4.62 -1.11
N LEU A 152 -16.96 -3.91 -2.19
CA LEU A 152 -17.85 -3.64 -3.32
C LEU A 152 -17.41 -4.40 -4.57
N GLY A 153 -18.37 -4.77 -5.41
CA GLY A 153 -18.10 -5.42 -6.70
C GLY A 153 -18.10 -4.43 -7.85
N TYR A 154 -17.07 -4.48 -8.69
CA TYR A 154 -16.93 -3.67 -9.90
C TYR A 154 -16.92 -4.55 -11.15
N ALA A 155 -17.71 -4.16 -12.15
CA ALA A 155 -17.72 -4.83 -13.43
C ALA A 155 -16.33 -4.75 -14.08
N LEU A 156 -15.93 -5.83 -14.77
CA LEU A 156 -14.62 -5.94 -15.42
C LEU A 156 -13.41 -6.03 -14.48
N GLU A 157 -13.63 -6.12 -13.16
CA GLU A 157 -12.54 -6.15 -12.16
C GLU A 157 -12.67 -7.33 -11.21
N SER A 158 -13.36 -8.40 -11.60
CA SER A 158 -13.75 -9.48 -10.68
C SER A 158 -12.57 -10.15 -9.99
N LEU A 159 -11.48 -10.43 -10.72
CA LEU A 159 -10.26 -10.99 -10.12
C LEU A 159 -9.60 -9.99 -9.17
N TYR A 160 -9.56 -8.71 -9.52
CA TYR A 160 -9.02 -7.66 -8.67
C TYR A 160 -9.82 -7.52 -7.36
N CYS A 161 -11.15 -7.46 -7.44
CA CYS A 161 -12.05 -7.46 -6.27
C CYS A 161 -11.75 -8.64 -5.34
N MET A 162 -11.63 -9.86 -5.89
CA MET A 162 -11.25 -11.05 -5.14
C MET A 162 -9.91 -10.89 -4.41
N THR A 163 -8.87 -10.39 -5.10
CA THR A 163 -7.56 -10.17 -4.46
C THR A 163 -7.61 -9.11 -3.35
N LYS A 164 -8.37 -8.03 -3.56
CA LYS A 164 -8.49 -6.94 -2.59
C LYS A 164 -9.32 -7.34 -1.38
N GLY A 165 -10.33 -8.20 -1.54
CA GLY A 165 -11.02 -8.84 -0.42
C GLY A 165 -10.08 -9.72 0.41
N ALA A 166 -9.22 -10.51 -0.26
CA ALA A 166 -8.26 -11.38 0.42
C ALA A 166 -7.25 -10.61 1.29
N VAL A 167 -6.66 -9.52 0.77
CA VAL A 167 -5.68 -8.73 1.55
C VAL A 167 -6.32 -7.88 2.66
N LEU A 168 -7.57 -7.45 2.49
CA LEU A 168 -8.31 -6.82 3.58
C LEU A 168 -8.52 -7.83 4.73
N GLN A 169 -8.90 -9.06 4.41
CA GLN A 169 -9.06 -10.11 5.41
C GLN A 169 -7.72 -10.50 6.07
N LEU A 170 -6.62 -10.51 5.30
CA LEU A 170 -5.28 -10.69 5.85
C LEU A 170 -4.95 -9.60 6.89
N SER A 171 -5.27 -8.33 6.60
CA SER A 171 -5.04 -7.24 7.55
C SER A 171 -5.78 -7.48 8.88
N ARG A 172 -7.06 -7.86 8.81
CA ARG A 172 -7.89 -8.16 9.98
C ARG A 172 -7.35 -9.36 10.77
N ALA A 173 -6.87 -10.40 10.10
CA ALA A 173 -6.27 -11.56 10.75
C ALA A 173 -5.00 -11.19 11.52
N ILE A 174 -4.07 -10.46 10.89
CA ILE A 174 -2.83 -9.99 11.54
C ILE A 174 -3.15 -9.11 12.75
N ALA A 175 -4.13 -8.21 12.62
CA ALA A 175 -4.55 -7.32 13.70
C ALA A 175 -4.98 -8.09 14.96
N VAL A 176 -5.73 -9.18 14.79
CA VAL A 176 -6.20 -10.01 15.90
C VAL A 176 -5.08 -10.90 16.44
N GLU A 177 -4.30 -11.51 15.57
CA GLU A 177 -3.26 -12.50 15.91
C GLU A 177 -2.08 -11.88 16.66
N TYR A 178 -1.64 -10.68 16.26
CA TYR A 178 -0.39 -10.08 16.77
C TYR A 178 -0.59 -8.91 17.76
N ARG A 179 -1.83 -8.67 18.23
CA ARG A 179 -2.13 -7.53 19.11
C ARG A 179 -1.37 -7.56 20.44
N GLU A 180 -1.18 -8.75 21.02
CA GLU A 180 -0.50 -8.92 22.31
C GLU A 180 1.02 -8.70 22.18
N GLN A 181 1.54 -8.75 20.95
CA GLN A 181 2.93 -8.45 20.60
C GLN A 181 3.11 -6.97 20.20
N GLY A 182 2.09 -6.12 20.39
CA GLY A 182 2.17 -4.69 20.08
C GLY A 182 2.13 -4.35 18.60
N ILE A 183 1.70 -5.29 17.74
CA ILE A 183 1.57 -5.05 16.29
C ILE A 183 0.15 -4.63 15.95
N ARG A 184 0.02 -3.51 15.25
CA ARG A 184 -1.23 -3.07 14.64
C ARG A 184 -1.19 -3.36 13.15
N CYS A 185 -2.29 -3.85 12.59
CA CYS A 185 -2.45 -4.01 11.15
C CYS A 185 -3.77 -3.38 10.70
N ASN A 186 -3.69 -2.40 9.81
CA ASN A 186 -4.86 -1.75 9.23
C ASN A 186 -4.76 -1.74 7.70
N ALA A 187 -5.88 -1.46 7.04
CA ALA A 187 -5.93 -1.30 5.60
C ALA A 187 -6.32 0.13 5.23
N VAL A 188 -5.69 0.67 4.18
CA VAL A 188 -6.23 1.80 3.41
C VAL A 188 -6.98 1.24 2.21
N CYS A 189 -8.17 1.77 1.95
CA CYS A 189 -9.08 1.33 0.89
C CYS A 189 -9.38 2.51 -0.06
N PRO A 190 -8.49 2.82 -1.02
CA PRO A 190 -8.72 3.91 -1.96
C PRO A 190 -9.80 3.56 -3.00
N GLY A 191 -10.45 4.60 -3.52
CA GLY A 191 -11.11 4.58 -4.82
C GLY A 191 -10.15 4.90 -5.96
N PHE A 192 -10.60 5.65 -6.97
CA PHE A 192 -9.73 6.05 -8.08
C PHE A 192 -8.73 7.13 -7.66
N VAL A 193 -7.45 6.88 -7.93
CA VAL A 193 -6.34 7.77 -7.57
C VAL A 193 -5.55 8.15 -8.80
N LYS A 194 -5.21 9.44 -8.92
CA LYS A 194 -4.52 10.07 -10.04
C LYS A 194 -3.05 9.66 -10.11
N THR A 195 -2.84 8.42 -10.51
CA THR A 195 -1.54 7.80 -10.75
C THR A 195 -1.52 7.26 -12.17
N ALA A 196 -0.34 6.94 -12.70
CA ALA A 196 -0.26 6.25 -13.99
C ALA A 196 -1.06 4.93 -13.99
N HIS A 197 -1.11 4.24 -12.84
CA HIS A 197 -1.95 3.05 -12.65
C HIS A 197 -3.44 3.38 -12.77
N GLY A 198 -3.95 4.31 -11.96
CA GLY A 198 -5.38 4.64 -11.93
C GLY A 198 -5.89 5.31 -13.20
N LEU A 199 -5.06 6.12 -13.88
CA LEU A 199 -5.43 6.70 -15.16
C LEU A 199 -5.50 5.64 -16.27
N ARG A 200 -4.61 4.64 -16.25
CA ARG A 200 -4.68 3.50 -17.17
C ARG A 200 -5.95 2.67 -16.92
N GLU A 201 -6.26 2.41 -15.66
CA GLU A 201 -7.45 1.68 -15.25
C GLU A 201 -8.74 2.34 -15.74
N ILE A 202 -8.89 3.65 -15.52
CA ILE A 202 -10.00 4.45 -16.04
C ILE A 202 -10.09 4.33 -17.58
N ALA A 203 -8.97 4.51 -18.29
CA ALA A 203 -8.97 4.43 -19.74
C ALA A 203 -9.35 3.04 -20.28
N GLU A 204 -8.92 1.95 -19.61
CA GLU A 204 -9.28 0.57 -19.95
C GLU A 204 -10.78 0.29 -19.71
N LEU A 205 -11.34 0.79 -18.60
CA LEU A 205 -12.76 0.67 -18.27
C LEU A 205 -13.64 1.43 -19.28
N ASP A 206 -13.24 2.65 -19.64
CA ASP A 206 -13.99 3.48 -20.60
C ASP A 206 -13.92 2.90 -22.01
N ALA A 207 -12.77 2.36 -22.42
CA ALA A 207 -12.64 1.61 -23.67
C ALA A 207 -13.53 0.35 -23.70
N ALA A 208 -13.89 -0.20 -22.53
CA ALA A 208 -14.81 -1.31 -22.38
C ALA A 208 -16.27 -0.88 -22.16
N GLY A 209 -16.59 0.42 -22.32
CA GLY A 209 -17.94 0.96 -22.32
C GLY A 209 -18.43 1.49 -20.97
N GLN A 210 -17.55 1.66 -19.98
CA GLN A 210 -17.83 2.48 -18.80
C GLN A 210 -17.69 3.97 -19.13
N THR A 211 -18.08 4.87 -18.22
CA THR A 211 -18.05 6.32 -18.44
C THR A 211 -17.42 7.07 -17.27
N TRP A 212 -16.27 6.60 -16.80
CA TRP A 212 -15.54 7.17 -15.68
C TRP A 212 -15.00 8.58 -15.96
N GLU A 213 -14.41 8.83 -17.13
CA GLU A 213 -13.97 10.18 -17.51
C GLU A 213 -15.15 11.14 -17.72
N ASP A 214 -16.25 10.65 -18.30
CA ASP A 214 -17.37 11.47 -18.77
C ASP A 214 -18.47 11.73 -17.73
N GLY A 215 -18.42 11.09 -16.54
CA GLY A 215 -19.36 11.43 -15.47
C GLY A 215 -19.40 10.52 -14.26
N ASP A 216 -19.10 9.23 -14.37
CA ASP A 216 -19.29 8.29 -13.25
C ASP A 216 -18.39 8.64 -12.07
N LEU A 217 -17.14 9.06 -12.33
CA LEU A 217 -16.23 9.51 -11.28
C LEU A 217 -16.79 10.73 -10.53
N ALA A 218 -17.35 11.70 -11.25
CA ALA A 218 -17.96 12.89 -10.65
C ALA A 218 -19.25 12.53 -9.88
N ALA A 219 -20.02 11.56 -10.38
CA ALA A 219 -21.25 11.11 -9.77
C ALA A 219 -21.03 10.25 -8.52
N THR A 220 -19.94 9.49 -8.42
CA THR A 220 -19.64 8.61 -7.28
C THR A 220 -18.64 9.23 -6.31
N GLN A 221 -17.41 9.47 -6.77
CA GLN A 221 -16.28 9.95 -5.96
C GLN A 221 -16.20 11.48 -5.93
N GLY A 222 -16.89 12.19 -6.82
CA GLY A 222 -16.84 13.65 -6.98
C GLY A 222 -15.62 14.13 -7.77
N ARG A 223 -14.42 13.65 -7.43
CA ARG A 223 -13.19 13.90 -8.20
C ARG A 223 -12.20 12.74 -8.05
N ILE A 224 -11.22 12.68 -8.93
CA ILE A 224 -10.10 11.76 -8.74
C ILE A 224 -9.30 12.15 -7.48
N CYS A 225 -8.92 11.15 -6.69
CA CYS A 225 -8.12 11.33 -5.48
C CYS A 225 -6.66 11.62 -5.88
N GLU A 226 -5.99 12.53 -5.18
CA GLU A 226 -4.56 12.75 -5.36
C GLU A 226 -3.76 11.70 -4.54
N PRO A 227 -2.61 11.20 -5.02
CA PRO A 227 -1.83 10.18 -4.33
C PRO A 227 -1.47 10.53 -2.89
N GLU A 228 -1.21 11.81 -2.61
CA GLU A 228 -0.88 12.36 -1.30
C GLU A 228 -2.03 12.19 -0.28
N GLU A 229 -3.27 12.15 -0.74
CA GLU A 229 -4.43 11.98 0.16
C GLU A 229 -4.49 10.55 0.71
N VAL A 230 -4.16 9.55 -0.11
CA VAL A 230 -4.01 8.17 0.34
C VAL A 230 -2.76 8.02 1.21
N ALA A 231 -1.64 8.65 0.81
CA ALA A 231 -0.41 8.64 1.60
C ALA A 231 -0.60 9.21 3.01
N SER A 232 -1.41 10.27 3.15
CA SER A 232 -1.76 10.88 4.43
C SER A 232 -2.56 9.92 5.33
N ALA A 233 -3.51 9.19 4.74
CA ALA A 233 -4.26 8.16 5.45
C ALA A 233 -3.35 6.99 5.90
N ALA A 234 -2.45 6.54 5.03
CA ALA A 234 -1.48 5.50 5.36
C ALA A 234 -0.52 5.95 6.48
N LEU A 235 -0.03 7.19 6.43
CA LEU A 235 0.80 7.79 7.47
C LEU A 235 0.06 7.84 8.81
N TYR A 236 -1.21 8.25 8.82
CA TYR A 236 -2.00 8.25 10.04
C TYR A 236 -2.07 6.86 10.68
N LEU A 237 -2.43 5.84 9.90
CA LEU A 237 -2.51 4.47 10.39
C LEU A 237 -1.16 3.93 10.88
N ALA A 238 -0.07 4.35 10.25
CA ALA A 238 1.31 3.99 10.62
C ALA A 238 1.80 4.70 11.91
N SER A 239 1.29 5.90 12.20
CA SER A 239 1.72 6.74 13.32
C SER A 239 1.13 6.30 14.67
N ASP A 240 1.62 6.92 15.75
CA ASP A 240 1.11 6.69 17.10
C ASP A 240 -0.26 7.36 17.34
N ASP A 241 -0.69 8.24 16.43
CA ASP A 241 -2.05 8.82 16.43
C ASP A 241 -3.13 7.73 16.24
N ALA A 242 -2.76 6.60 15.64
CA ALA A 242 -3.61 5.42 15.43
C ALA A 242 -3.34 4.30 16.46
N SER A 243 -2.74 4.63 17.61
CA SER A 243 -2.31 3.65 18.63
C SER A 243 -3.40 2.70 19.15
N PHE A 244 -4.68 3.09 19.06
CA PHE A 244 -5.82 2.23 19.43
C PHE A 244 -6.68 1.78 18.23
N ILE A 245 -6.22 2.02 17.00
CA ILE A 245 -6.86 1.59 15.76
C ILE A 245 -6.13 0.37 15.23
N ASN A 246 -6.83 -0.76 15.21
CA ASN A 246 -6.29 -2.05 14.78
C ASN A 246 -7.37 -2.88 14.08
N GLY A 247 -7.08 -3.41 12.88
CA GLY A 247 -8.03 -4.15 12.04
C GLY A 247 -9.00 -3.29 11.23
N MET A 248 -8.76 -1.98 11.14
CA MET A 248 -9.63 -1.02 10.44
C MET A 248 -9.44 -1.07 8.92
N ALA A 249 -10.55 -0.91 8.18
CA ALA A 249 -10.58 -0.60 6.76
C ALA A 249 -10.85 0.90 6.58
N LEU A 250 -9.82 1.71 6.34
CA LEU A 250 -9.95 3.16 6.16
C LEU A 250 -10.19 3.51 4.69
N TYR A 251 -11.43 3.85 4.36
CA TYR A 251 -11.84 4.26 3.02
C TYR A 251 -11.33 5.66 2.66
N VAL A 252 -10.68 5.79 1.50
CA VAL A 252 -10.18 7.05 0.93
C VAL A 252 -10.79 7.23 -0.46
N ASP A 253 -12.07 7.55 -0.48
CA ASP A 253 -12.94 7.45 -1.67
C ASP A 253 -14.03 8.54 -1.70
N ASN A 254 -13.86 9.58 -0.89
CA ASN A 254 -14.81 10.68 -0.76
C ASN A 254 -16.27 10.24 -0.52
N GLY A 255 -16.48 9.16 0.24
CA GLY A 255 -17.80 8.67 0.65
C GLY A 255 -18.47 7.73 -0.35
N TRP A 256 -17.77 7.33 -1.42
CA TRP A 256 -18.31 6.42 -2.42
C TRP A 256 -18.78 5.10 -1.79
N TYR A 257 -17.92 4.42 -1.02
CA TYR A 257 -18.25 3.14 -0.37
C TYR A 257 -19.55 3.22 0.45
N THR A 258 -19.73 4.30 1.20
CA THR A 258 -20.90 4.48 2.07
C THR A 258 -22.17 4.86 1.33
N ARG A 259 -22.06 5.42 0.12
CA ARG A 259 -23.19 5.88 -0.68
C ARG A 259 -23.95 4.72 -1.33
N GLY A 260 -23.28 3.59 -1.55
CA GLY A 260 -23.77 2.49 -2.39
C GLY A 260 -23.78 2.88 -3.87
#